data_AF-A0A949P8X3-F1
#
_entry.id   AF-A0A949P8X3-F1
#
_cell.length_a   1.000
_cell.length_b   1.000
_cell.length_c   1.000
_cell.angle_alpha   90.00
_cell.angle_beta   90.00
_cell.angle_gamma   90.00
#
_symmetry.space_group_name_H-M   'P 1'
#
loop_
_entity.id
_entity.type
_entity.pdbx_description
1 polymer ?
#
loop_
_entity_poly.entity_id
_entity_poly.type
_entity_poly.pdbx_seq_one_letter_code
_entity_poly.pdbx_strand_id
1 'polypeptide(L)'
;FEQRDIELTPLIVASAKKLKRVLADEQNEVLDALRRNDSVRAIDELLPSSGEHSARYHDAIADEFAAAAQAGCASICDGGKAKLAKAKVTLATDAAAEVMREWLVMPLRERLESCLSDGDGDTTEITKHARAVYREWKTKRIDEQLDDVFLMAFGRGAFAAIDVGVPVVWTTDSSLPACADCEDNTLAGAVPAGQDFPTGDAFAPAHIGCRCLLLRAGS
;
A
#
# COMPACT_ATOMS: atom_id res chain seq x y z
N PHE A 1 -6.23 -18.07 1.58
CA PHE A 1 -5.14 -17.41 0.83
C PHE A 1 -5.46 -17.32 -0.66
N GLU A 2 -5.67 -18.46 -1.35
CA GLU A 2 -6.04 -18.46 -2.78
C GLU A 2 -7.22 -17.55 -3.15
N GLN A 3 -8.33 -17.60 -2.38
CA GLN A 3 -9.47 -16.71 -2.64
C GLN A 3 -9.10 -15.22 -2.54
N ARG A 4 -8.28 -14.83 -1.55
CA ARG A 4 -7.80 -13.44 -1.45
C ARG A 4 -7.00 -13.08 -2.69
N ASP A 5 -6.08 -13.95 -3.11
CA ASP A 5 -5.24 -13.68 -4.27
C ASP A 5 -6.07 -13.54 -5.55
N ILE A 6 -7.13 -14.36 -5.72
CA ILE A 6 -8.11 -14.23 -6.82
C ILE A 6 -8.79 -12.86 -6.81
N GLU A 7 -9.25 -12.38 -5.65
CA GLU A 7 -9.90 -11.07 -5.53
C GLU A 7 -8.93 -9.90 -5.74
N LEU A 8 -7.69 -10.00 -5.24
CA LEU A 8 -6.73 -8.89 -5.26
C LEU A 8 -5.99 -8.76 -6.59
N THR A 9 -5.68 -9.86 -7.28
CA THR A 9 -4.93 -9.85 -8.56
C THR A 9 -5.48 -8.85 -9.58
N PRO A 10 -6.79 -8.85 -9.93
CA PRO A 10 -7.31 -7.88 -10.90
C PRO A 10 -7.22 -6.43 -10.42
N LEU A 11 -7.36 -6.18 -9.12
CA LEU A 11 -7.27 -4.85 -8.52
C LEU A 11 -5.83 -4.32 -8.56
N ILE A 12 -4.85 -5.18 -8.26
CA ILE A 12 -3.42 -4.87 -8.32
C ILE A 12 -3.02 -4.53 -9.76
N VAL A 13 -3.43 -5.34 -10.74
CA VAL A 13 -3.14 -5.11 -12.16
C VAL A 13 -3.75 -3.79 -12.66
N ALA A 14 -5.01 -3.50 -12.29
CA ALA A 14 -5.67 -2.25 -12.65
C ALA A 14 -4.94 -1.04 -12.02
N SER A 15 -4.57 -1.15 -10.74
CA SER A 15 -3.88 -0.11 -9.99
C SER A 15 -2.49 0.17 -10.54
N ALA A 16 -1.72 -0.87 -10.89
CA ALA A 16 -0.41 -0.73 -11.51
C ALA A 16 -0.49 0.11 -12.79
N LYS A 17 -1.50 -0.13 -13.64
CA LYS A 17 -1.72 0.65 -14.86
C LYS A 17 -2.06 2.11 -14.56
N LYS A 18 -2.91 2.37 -13.56
CA LYS A 18 -3.30 3.72 -13.16
C LYS A 18 -2.13 4.49 -12.56
N LEU A 19 -1.38 3.91 -11.63
CA LEU A 19 -0.21 4.53 -11.02
C LEU A 19 0.91 4.79 -12.04
N LYS A 20 1.15 3.88 -12.99
CA LYS A 20 2.11 4.10 -14.08
C LYS A 20 1.71 5.27 -14.99
N ARG A 21 0.42 5.62 -15.05
CA ARG A 21 -0.07 6.82 -15.75
C ARG A 21 0.17 8.08 -14.92
N VAL A 22 -0.21 8.07 -13.63
CA VAL A 22 0.08 9.18 -12.69
C VAL A 22 1.57 9.53 -12.73
N LEU A 23 2.43 8.52 -12.64
CA LEU A 23 3.88 8.67 -12.69
C LEU A 23 4.38 9.25 -14.04
N ALA A 24 3.74 8.89 -15.16
CA ALA A 24 4.09 9.45 -16.46
C ALA A 24 3.68 10.91 -16.58
N ASP A 25 2.50 11.27 -16.06
CA ASP A 25 2.00 12.64 -16.05
C ASP A 25 2.89 13.51 -15.14
N GLU A 26 3.22 13.03 -13.94
CA GLU A 26 4.15 13.70 -13.01
C GLU A 26 5.56 13.84 -13.60
N GLN A 27 6.08 12.82 -14.28
CA GLN A 27 7.35 12.91 -14.99
C GLN A 27 7.32 14.04 -16.02
N ASN A 28 6.23 14.18 -16.78
CA ASN A 28 6.11 15.26 -17.77
C ASN A 28 6.09 16.64 -17.09
N GLU A 29 5.37 16.78 -15.97
CA GLU A 29 5.33 18.01 -15.18
C GLU A 29 6.73 18.40 -14.67
N VAL A 30 7.45 17.45 -14.07
CA VAL A 30 8.81 17.67 -13.55
C VAL A 30 9.79 18.02 -14.65
N LEU A 31 9.77 17.30 -15.78
CA LEU A 31 10.66 17.60 -16.91
C LEU A 31 10.35 18.94 -17.57
N ASP A 32 9.08 19.34 -17.61
CA ASP A 32 8.66 20.65 -18.11
C ASP A 32 9.10 21.78 -17.16
N ALA A 33 9.03 21.57 -15.85
CA ALA A 33 9.53 22.51 -14.84
C ALA A 33 11.05 22.70 -14.97
N LEU A 34 11.82 21.60 -15.03
CA LEU A 34 13.28 21.64 -15.23
C LEU A 34 13.66 22.34 -16.54
N ARG A 35 12.93 22.11 -17.64
CA ARG A 35 13.20 22.77 -18.92
C ARG A 35 12.96 24.29 -18.88
N ARG A 36 12.03 24.76 -18.04
CA ARG A 36 11.67 26.19 -17.95
C ARG A 36 12.54 26.97 -16.97
N ASN A 37 13.22 26.29 -16.05
CA ASN A 37 13.95 26.93 -14.97
C ASN A 37 15.32 26.26 -14.75
N ASP A 38 16.39 26.96 -15.13
CA ASP A 38 17.76 26.48 -14.97
C ASP A 38 18.28 26.56 -13.52
N SER A 39 17.47 27.09 -12.58
CA SER A 39 17.87 27.29 -11.19
C SER A 39 17.01 26.51 -10.18
N VAL A 40 16.40 25.39 -10.57
CA VAL A 40 15.69 24.52 -9.63
C VAL A 40 16.67 23.95 -8.61
N ARG A 41 16.44 24.19 -7.31
CA ARG A 41 17.32 23.73 -6.22
C ARG A 41 16.61 22.88 -5.17
N ALA A 42 15.28 23.01 -5.05
CA ALA A 42 14.51 22.30 -4.05
C ALA A 42 13.43 21.41 -4.68
N ILE A 43 13.13 20.29 -4.00
CA ILE A 43 12.11 19.35 -4.45
C ILE A 43 10.71 19.96 -4.50
N ASP A 44 10.44 20.93 -3.62
CA ASP A 44 9.16 21.64 -3.55
C ASP A 44 8.93 22.60 -4.75
N GLU A 45 9.96 22.86 -5.56
CA GLU A 45 9.80 23.57 -6.84
C GLU A 45 9.30 22.63 -7.96
N LEU A 46 9.44 21.31 -7.77
CA LEU A 46 9.10 20.28 -8.76
C LEU A 46 7.84 19.49 -8.40
N LEU A 47 7.62 19.27 -7.12
CA LEU A 47 6.55 18.42 -6.60
C LEU A 47 5.70 19.20 -5.60
N PRO A 48 4.40 18.87 -5.47
CA PRO A 48 3.56 19.45 -4.43
C PRO A 48 4.04 19.01 -3.04
N SER A 49 3.36 19.41 -1.96
CA SER A 49 3.71 18.93 -0.62
C SER A 49 3.69 17.40 -0.54
N SER A 50 4.41 16.79 0.41
CA SER A 50 4.44 15.32 0.54
C SER A 50 3.05 14.70 0.72
N GLY A 51 2.14 15.43 1.40
CA GLY A 51 0.75 15.00 1.60
C GLY A 51 -0.04 15.01 0.29
N GLU A 52 0.01 16.11 -0.46
CA GLU A 52 -0.64 16.23 -1.78
C GLU A 52 -0.06 15.25 -2.82
N HIS A 53 1.26 15.04 -2.78
CA HIS A 53 1.93 14.06 -3.63
C HIS A 53 1.41 12.66 -3.34
N SER A 54 1.32 12.27 -2.07
CA SER A 54 0.77 10.96 -1.67
C SER A 54 -0.71 10.82 -2.03
N ALA A 55 -1.51 11.87 -1.79
CA ALA A 55 -2.93 11.91 -2.11
C ALA A 55 -3.18 11.70 -3.61
N ARG A 56 -2.36 12.28 -4.49
CA ARG A 56 -2.45 12.08 -5.95
C ARG A 56 -2.38 10.60 -6.35
N TYR A 57 -1.53 9.81 -5.69
CA TYR A 57 -1.38 8.38 -5.98
C TYR A 57 -2.51 7.56 -5.35
N HIS A 58 -2.88 7.87 -4.11
CA HIS A 58 -4.02 7.26 -3.42
C HIS A 58 -5.32 7.45 -4.22
N ASP A 59 -5.64 8.69 -4.58
CA ASP A 59 -6.89 9.06 -5.24
C ASP A 59 -7.05 8.38 -6.61
N ALA A 60 -5.93 8.13 -7.30
CA ALA A 60 -5.95 7.41 -8.56
C ALA A 60 -6.46 5.97 -8.42
N ILE A 61 -6.28 5.33 -7.26
CA ILE A 61 -6.64 3.93 -7.03
C ILE A 61 -7.59 3.72 -5.84
N ALA A 62 -8.26 4.78 -5.39
CA ALA A 62 -9.15 4.74 -4.23
C ALA A 62 -10.30 3.72 -4.40
N ASP A 63 -10.81 3.55 -5.62
CA ASP A 63 -11.85 2.56 -5.91
C ASP A 63 -11.33 1.13 -5.74
N GLU A 64 -10.11 0.84 -6.20
CA GLU A 64 -9.49 -0.48 -6.02
C GLU A 64 -9.16 -0.76 -4.56
N PHE A 65 -8.70 0.24 -3.80
CA PHE A 65 -8.53 0.14 -2.35
C PHE A 65 -9.84 -0.18 -1.63
N ALA A 66 -10.92 0.52 -1.97
CA ALA A 66 -12.23 0.27 -1.40
C ALA A 66 -12.72 -1.15 -1.74
N ALA A 67 -12.49 -1.62 -2.96
CA ALA A 67 -12.81 -2.99 -3.37
C ALA A 67 -12.00 -4.05 -2.60
N ALA A 68 -10.70 -3.82 -2.39
CA ALA A 68 -9.85 -4.72 -1.62
C ALA A 68 -10.28 -4.82 -0.15
N ALA A 69 -10.58 -3.69 0.49
CA ALA A 69 -11.12 -3.67 1.84
C ALA A 69 -12.49 -4.37 1.93
N GLN A 70 -13.33 -4.20 0.91
CA GLN A 70 -14.62 -4.87 0.83
C GLN A 70 -14.48 -6.39 0.62
N ALA A 71 -13.49 -6.84 -0.15
CA ALA A 71 -13.17 -8.26 -0.30
C ALA A 71 -12.70 -8.87 1.03
N GLY A 72 -11.86 -8.15 1.80
CA GLY A 72 -11.46 -8.57 3.15
C GLY A 72 -12.64 -8.69 4.11
N CYS A 73 -13.55 -7.71 4.09
CA CYS A 73 -14.79 -7.80 4.86
C CYS A 73 -15.62 -9.03 4.49
N ALA A 74 -15.74 -9.32 3.18
CA ALA A 74 -16.50 -10.48 2.71
C ALA A 74 -15.85 -11.81 3.13
N SER A 75 -14.51 -11.87 3.23
CA SER A 75 -13.81 -13.12 3.55
C SER A 75 -14.00 -13.62 4.99
N ILE A 76 -14.44 -12.75 5.91
CA ILE A 76 -14.62 -13.10 7.33
C ILE A 76 -16.08 -13.11 7.79
N CYS A 77 -17.00 -12.72 6.90
CA CYS A 77 -18.43 -12.68 7.21
C CYS A 77 -19.13 -13.92 6.69
N ASP A 78 -19.95 -14.53 7.55
CA ASP A 78 -20.74 -15.71 7.17
C ASP A 78 -21.62 -15.40 5.95
N GLY A 79 -21.45 -16.20 4.90
CA GLY A 79 -22.20 -16.08 3.64
C GLY A 79 -21.73 -14.96 2.69
N GLY A 80 -20.61 -14.29 2.96
CA GLY A 80 -19.90 -13.44 1.98
C GLY A 80 -20.62 -12.17 1.49
N LYS A 81 -21.74 -11.78 2.13
CA LYS A 81 -22.60 -10.65 1.70
C LYS A 81 -22.47 -9.39 2.55
N ALA A 82 -21.55 -9.36 3.51
CA ALA A 82 -21.38 -8.21 4.38
C ALA A 82 -20.75 -7.04 3.62
N LYS A 83 -21.27 -5.83 3.85
CA LYS A 83 -20.75 -4.59 3.27
C LYS A 83 -20.24 -3.67 4.39
N LEU A 84 -19.03 -3.13 4.24
CA LEU A 84 -18.52 -2.15 5.18
C LEU A 84 -19.29 -0.83 5.04
N ALA A 85 -19.57 -0.20 6.18
CA ALA A 85 -20.01 1.19 6.20
C ALA A 85 -18.89 2.08 5.62
N LYS A 86 -19.26 3.18 4.94
CA LYS A 86 -18.31 4.08 4.26
C LYS A 86 -17.15 4.52 5.17
N ALA A 87 -17.44 4.87 6.43
CA ALA A 87 -16.41 5.28 7.40
C ALA A 87 -15.39 4.17 7.71
N LYS A 88 -15.84 2.90 7.76
CA LYS A 88 -14.94 1.75 7.95
C LYS A 88 -14.10 1.46 6.71
N VAL A 89 -14.64 1.67 5.52
CA VAL A 89 -13.87 1.60 4.26
C VAL A 89 -12.76 2.65 4.30
N THR A 90 -13.07 3.91 4.60
CA THR A 90 -12.08 4.98 4.70
C THR A 90 -10.96 4.63 5.67
N LEU A 91 -11.28 4.20 6.90
CA LEU A 91 -10.26 3.79 7.88
C LEU A 91 -9.40 2.60 7.43
N ALA A 92 -9.95 1.70 6.61
CA ALA A 92 -9.20 0.57 6.07
C ALA A 92 -8.27 1.01 4.93
N THR A 93 -8.74 1.91 4.06
CA THR A 93 -7.96 2.43 2.93
C THR A 93 -6.88 3.41 3.38
N ASP A 94 -7.11 4.19 4.44
CA ASP A 94 -6.11 5.13 4.99
C ASP A 94 -4.84 4.39 5.44
N ALA A 95 -4.98 3.23 6.09
CA ALA A 95 -3.83 2.41 6.49
C ALA A 95 -3.03 1.89 5.28
N ALA A 96 -3.71 1.48 4.21
CA ALA A 96 -3.05 1.09 2.96
C ALA A 96 -2.40 2.29 2.24
N ALA A 97 -3.02 3.47 2.33
CA ALA A 97 -2.48 4.71 1.79
C ALA A 97 -1.17 5.12 2.49
N GLU A 98 -1.08 4.96 3.82
CA GLU A 98 0.18 5.20 4.54
C GLU A 98 1.28 4.21 4.14
N VAL A 99 0.96 2.94 3.92
CA VAL A 99 1.93 1.97 3.38
C VAL A 99 2.40 2.39 1.97
N MET A 100 1.49 2.77 1.08
CA MET A 100 1.88 3.28 -0.25
C MET A 100 2.74 4.53 -0.13
N ARG A 101 2.39 5.45 0.76
CA ARG A 101 3.15 6.67 0.98
C ARG A 101 4.58 6.34 1.41
N GLU A 102 4.75 5.52 2.44
CA GLU A 102 6.05 5.17 3.00
C GLU A 102 6.92 4.36 2.02
N TRP A 103 6.34 3.42 1.28
CA TRP A 103 7.12 2.44 0.51
C TRP A 103 7.18 2.72 -0.99
N LEU A 104 6.32 3.60 -1.52
CA LEU A 104 6.29 3.96 -2.93
C LEU A 104 6.54 5.45 -3.18
N VAL A 105 5.85 6.35 -2.47
CA VAL A 105 5.87 7.80 -2.78
C VAL A 105 7.04 8.52 -2.14
N MET A 106 7.28 8.33 -0.84
CA MET A 106 8.40 8.96 -0.14
C MET A 106 9.77 8.54 -0.71
N PRO A 107 10.02 7.26 -1.03
CA PRO A 107 11.31 6.86 -1.61
C PRO A 107 11.49 7.38 -3.05
N LEU A 108 10.41 7.66 -3.79
CA LEU A 108 10.50 8.36 -5.08
C LEU A 108 10.98 9.79 -4.85
N ARG A 109 10.34 10.48 -3.90
CA ARG A 109 10.61 11.87 -3.56
C ARG A 109 12.06 12.06 -3.09
N GLU A 110 12.53 11.22 -2.18
CA GLU A 110 13.91 11.21 -1.67
C GLU A 110 14.94 11.01 -2.80
N ARG A 111 14.64 10.14 -3.76
CA ARG A 111 15.55 9.92 -4.89
C ARG A 111 15.56 11.06 -5.89
N LEU A 112 14.42 11.71 -6.12
CA LEU A 112 14.37 12.93 -6.93
C LEU A 112 15.10 14.08 -6.25
N GLU A 113 14.97 14.21 -4.93
CA GLU A 113 15.74 15.17 -4.13
C GLU A 113 17.25 14.89 -4.18
N SER A 114 17.65 13.61 -4.14
CA SER A 114 19.04 13.21 -4.33
C SER A 114 19.55 13.61 -5.72
N CYS A 115 18.73 13.47 -6.77
CA CYS A 115 19.11 13.91 -8.12
C CYS A 115 19.38 15.42 -8.19
N LEU A 116 18.60 16.23 -7.46
CA LEU A 116 18.82 17.68 -7.37
C LEU A 116 20.14 18.01 -6.68
N SER A 117 20.42 17.33 -5.56
CA SER A 117 21.64 17.53 -4.76
C SER A 117 22.88 17.14 -5.56
N ASP A 118 22.86 15.99 -6.24
CA ASP A 118 24.00 15.47 -7.02
C ASP A 118 24.25 16.26 -8.31
N GLY A 119 23.20 16.88 -8.87
CA GLY A 119 23.32 17.65 -10.10
C GLY A 119 24.00 19.01 -9.94
N ASP A 120 24.12 19.54 -8.72
CA ASP A 120 24.73 20.85 -8.41
C ASP A 120 24.23 22.02 -9.28
N GLY A 121 22.99 21.93 -9.76
CA GLY A 121 22.37 22.93 -10.66
C GLY A 121 22.65 22.75 -12.14
N ASP A 122 23.30 21.65 -12.54
CA ASP A 122 23.27 21.19 -13.93
C ASP A 122 21.93 20.52 -14.22
N THR A 123 20.99 21.33 -14.74
CA THR A 123 19.65 20.88 -15.14
C THR A 123 19.68 19.74 -16.16
N THR A 124 20.74 19.61 -16.95
CA THR A 124 20.89 18.51 -17.92
C THR A 124 21.12 17.19 -17.21
N GLU A 125 22.04 17.15 -16.25
CA GLU A 125 22.31 15.95 -15.44
C GLU A 125 21.13 15.63 -14.51
N ILE A 126 20.52 16.64 -13.87
CA ILE A 126 19.29 16.46 -13.07
C ILE A 126 18.18 15.81 -13.92
N THR A 127 17.94 16.33 -15.13
CA THR A 127 16.94 15.79 -16.07
C THR A 127 17.20 14.33 -16.40
N LYS A 128 18.46 13.97 -16.66
CA LYS A 128 18.88 12.60 -16.98
C LYS A 128 18.66 11.66 -15.80
N HIS A 129 19.04 12.05 -14.59
CA HIS A 129 18.84 11.24 -13.39
C HIS A 129 17.36 11.10 -13.02
N ALA A 130 16.57 12.18 -13.08
CA ALA A 130 15.13 12.14 -12.85
C ALA A 130 14.44 11.16 -13.81
N ARG A 131 14.81 11.14 -15.10
CA ARG A 131 14.31 10.16 -16.08
C ARG A 131 14.63 8.71 -15.68
N ALA A 132 15.82 8.47 -15.12
CA ALA A 132 16.22 7.15 -14.67
C ALA A 132 15.38 6.70 -13.45
N VAL A 133 15.19 7.58 -12.46
CA VAL A 133 14.35 7.33 -11.29
C VAL A 133 12.92 6.98 -11.70
N TYR A 134 12.27 7.83 -12.50
CA TYR A 134 10.90 7.56 -12.97
C TYR A 134 10.81 6.26 -13.78
N ARG A 135 11.81 5.94 -14.61
CA ARG A 135 11.82 4.68 -15.35
C ARG A 135 11.83 3.50 -14.40
N GLU A 136 12.70 3.51 -13.39
CA GLU A 136 12.79 2.45 -12.39
C GLU A 136 11.47 2.27 -11.64
N TRP A 137 10.82 3.36 -11.23
CA TRP A 137 9.51 3.30 -10.59
C TRP A 137 8.48 2.63 -11.50
N LYS A 138 8.43 3.07 -12.76
CA LYS A 138 7.48 2.57 -13.74
C LYS A 138 7.66 1.10 -14.06
N THR A 139 8.89 0.61 -14.14
CA THR A 139 9.18 -0.75 -14.62
C THR A 139 9.38 -1.77 -13.51
N LYS A 140 9.57 -1.33 -12.27
CA LYS A 140 9.95 -2.19 -11.15
C LYS A 140 9.18 -1.86 -9.88
N ARG A 141 9.40 -0.68 -9.29
CA ARG A 141 8.94 -0.37 -7.92
C ARG A 141 7.42 -0.33 -7.76
N ILE A 142 6.67 0.07 -8.78
CA ILE A 142 5.20 0.01 -8.71
C ILE A 142 4.72 -1.44 -8.60
N ASP A 143 5.29 -2.36 -9.40
CA ASP A 143 4.83 -3.74 -9.42
C ASP A 143 5.27 -4.52 -8.18
N GLU A 144 6.47 -4.25 -7.65
CA GLU A 144 7.00 -4.88 -6.44
C GLU A 144 6.22 -4.52 -5.15
N GLN A 145 5.66 -3.30 -5.07
CA GLN A 145 5.11 -2.76 -3.81
C GLN A 145 3.59 -2.93 -3.70
N LEU A 146 2.90 -3.07 -4.83
CA LEU A 146 1.44 -3.05 -4.82
C LEU A 146 0.82 -4.26 -4.12
N ASP A 147 1.48 -5.41 -4.13
CA ASP A 147 0.97 -6.60 -3.44
C ASP A 147 0.77 -6.29 -1.94
N ASP A 148 1.78 -5.77 -1.26
CA ASP A 148 1.73 -5.47 0.17
C ASP A 148 0.70 -4.39 0.52
N VAL A 149 0.59 -3.36 -0.31
CA VAL A 149 -0.40 -2.29 -0.15
C VAL A 149 -1.82 -2.86 -0.22
N PHE A 150 -2.09 -3.76 -1.16
CA PHE A 150 -3.40 -4.39 -1.31
C PHE A 150 -3.70 -5.43 -0.24
N LEU A 151 -2.69 -6.15 0.23
CA LEU A 151 -2.80 -7.04 1.40
C LEU A 151 -3.17 -6.26 2.66
N MET A 152 -2.59 -5.07 2.85
CA MET A 152 -2.96 -4.18 3.96
C MET A 152 -4.42 -3.74 3.87
N ALA A 153 -4.87 -3.23 2.71
CA ALA A 153 -6.27 -2.82 2.52
C ALA A 153 -7.25 -3.97 2.80
N PHE A 154 -6.95 -5.17 2.28
CA PHE A 154 -7.73 -6.38 2.51
C PHE A 154 -7.78 -6.76 4.00
N GLY A 155 -6.63 -6.87 4.66
CA GLY A 155 -6.55 -7.27 6.06
C GLY A 155 -7.27 -6.30 7.00
N ARG A 156 -7.13 -5.00 6.76
CA ARG A 156 -7.87 -3.95 7.46
C ARG A 156 -9.38 -4.04 7.22
N GLY A 157 -9.78 -4.35 5.99
CA GLY A 157 -11.17 -4.59 5.63
C GLY A 157 -11.77 -5.80 6.37
N ALA A 158 -11.02 -6.89 6.48
CA ALA A 158 -11.41 -8.06 7.25
C ALA A 158 -11.55 -7.72 8.74
N PHE A 159 -10.55 -7.07 9.33
CA PHE A 159 -10.59 -6.65 10.73
C PHE A 159 -11.78 -5.71 11.03
N ALA A 160 -12.06 -4.76 10.14
CA ALA A 160 -13.16 -3.81 10.32
C ALA A 160 -14.56 -4.46 10.34
N ALA A 161 -14.69 -5.68 9.81
CA ALA A 161 -15.94 -6.45 9.79
C ALA A 161 -16.18 -7.27 11.07
N ILE A 162 -15.22 -7.27 12.01
CA ILE A 162 -15.29 -8.02 13.26
C ILE A 162 -15.67 -7.07 14.39
N ASP A 163 -16.67 -7.44 15.18
CA ASP A 163 -17.01 -6.69 16.38
C ASP A 163 -15.97 -6.95 17.49
N VAL A 164 -15.67 -5.92 18.27
CA VAL A 164 -14.71 -6.00 19.39
C VAL A 164 -15.10 -7.14 20.33
N GLY A 165 -14.11 -7.95 20.72
CA GLY A 165 -14.31 -9.08 21.61
C GLY A 165 -14.71 -10.39 20.94
N VAL A 166 -15.10 -10.38 19.65
CA VAL A 166 -15.33 -11.63 18.89
C VAL A 166 -14.00 -12.40 18.82
N PRO A 167 -13.96 -13.70 19.18
CA PRO A 167 -12.73 -14.48 19.12
C PRO A 167 -12.22 -14.63 17.69
N VAL A 168 -10.94 -14.33 17.48
CA VAL A 168 -10.24 -14.42 16.20
C VAL A 168 -8.95 -15.21 16.32
N VAL A 169 -8.54 -15.86 15.25
CA VAL A 169 -7.28 -16.62 15.16
C VAL A 169 -6.41 -16.07 14.05
N TRP A 170 -5.10 -16.07 14.28
CA TRP A 170 -4.11 -15.76 13.26
C TRP A 170 -3.81 -17.00 12.45
N THR A 171 -3.65 -16.85 11.13
CA THR A 171 -3.29 -17.97 10.25
C THR A 171 -2.24 -17.56 9.23
N THR A 172 -1.36 -18.50 8.91
CA THR A 172 -0.28 -18.36 7.95
C THR A 172 -0.51 -19.21 6.71
N ASP A 173 0.05 -18.78 5.59
CA ASP A 173 -0.03 -19.50 4.33
C ASP A 173 0.94 -20.68 4.38
N SER A 174 0.43 -21.90 4.61
CA SER A 174 1.28 -23.10 4.75
C SER A 174 2.08 -23.45 3.49
N SER A 175 1.81 -22.80 2.35
CA SER A 175 2.58 -22.98 1.12
C SER A 175 3.89 -22.18 1.09
N LEU A 176 4.06 -21.23 2.01
CA LEU A 176 5.21 -20.32 2.09
C LEU A 176 5.74 -20.24 3.52
N PRO A 177 7.04 -19.94 3.72
CA PRO A 177 7.54 -19.64 5.06
C PRO A 177 6.83 -18.43 5.66
N ALA A 178 6.41 -18.55 6.92
CA ALA A 178 5.94 -17.43 7.72
C ALA A 178 7.12 -16.70 8.38
N CYS A 179 6.97 -15.43 8.72
CA CYS A 179 7.90 -14.76 9.61
C CYS A 179 7.68 -15.19 11.06
N ALA A 180 8.69 -15.02 11.91
CA ALA A 180 8.64 -15.44 13.32
C ALA A 180 7.40 -14.90 14.05
N ASP A 181 7.11 -13.61 13.89
CA ASP A 181 5.94 -12.96 14.52
C ASP A 181 4.61 -13.57 14.07
N CYS A 182 4.49 -13.94 12.79
CA CYS A 182 3.30 -14.63 12.30
C CYS A 182 3.17 -16.05 12.88
N GLU A 183 4.27 -16.75 13.09
CA GLU A 183 4.29 -18.05 13.75
C GLU A 183 3.87 -17.91 15.22
N ASP A 184 4.45 -16.96 15.94
CA ASP A 184 4.12 -16.66 17.34
C ASP A 184 2.65 -16.25 17.51
N ASN A 185 2.12 -15.43 16.61
CA ASN A 185 0.71 -15.06 16.62
C ASN A 185 -0.23 -16.24 16.36
N THR A 186 0.21 -17.22 15.56
CA THR A 186 -0.56 -18.45 15.32
C THR A 186 -0.63 -19.32 16.59
N LEU A 187 0.43 -19.33 17.41
CA LEU A 187 0.48 -20.09 18.67
C LEU A 187 -0.49 -19.58 19.75
N ALA A 188 -0.93 -18.32 19.66
CA ALA A 188 -1.87 -17.72 20.61
C ALA A 188 -3.25 -18.39 20.61
N GLY A 189 -3.63 -19.05 19.51
CA GLY A 189 -4.97 -19.55 19.31
C GLY A 189 -6.00 -18.42 19.18
N ALA A 190 -7.10 -18.52 19.93
CA ALA A 190 -8.18 -17.54 19.84
C ALA A 190 -7.95 -16.35 20.77
N VAL A 191 -7.85 -15.15 20.18
CA VAL A 191 -7.71 -13.86 20.88
C VAL A 191 -8.97 -13.02 20.65
N PRO A 192 -9.48 -12.27 21.63
CA PRO A 192 -10.61 -11.37 21.39
C PRO A 192 -10.22 -10.24 20.42
N ALA A 193 -10.99 -10.02 19.36
CA ALA A 193 -10.72 -8.97 18.38
C ALA A 193 -10.59 -7.59 19.04
N GLY A 194 -9.55 -6.85 18.66
CA GLY A 194 -9.18 -5.57 19.27
C GLY A 194 -8.22 -5.68 20.45
N GLN A 195 -7.86 -6.89 20.90
CA GLN A 195 -6.69 -7.13 21.74
C GLN A 195 -5.49 -7.52 20.89
N ASP A 196 -4.30 -7.27 21.42
CA ASP A 196 -3.05 -7.61 20.76
C ASP A 196 -2.79 -9.11 20.83
N PHE A 197 -2.30 -9.66 19.72
CA PHE A 197 -1.61 -10.95 19.70
C PHE A 197 -0.23 -10.84 20.39
N PRO A 198 0.49 -11.95 20.65
CA PRO A 198 1.75 -11.94 21.40
C PRO A 198 2.82 -10.98 20.91
N THR A 199 2.83 -10.65 19.62
CA THR A 199 3.80 -9.73 19.00
C THR A 199 3.38 -8.26 19.10
N GLY A 200 2.19 -7.96 19.63
CA GLY A 200 1.62 -6.62 19.66
C GLY A 200 0.70 -6.30 18.47
N ASP A 201 0.53 -7.22 17.52
CA ASP A 201 -0.34 -7.00 16.36
C ASP A 201 -1.82 -7.21 16.69
N ALA A 202 -2.68 -6.28 16.28
CA ALA A 202 -4.14 -6.41 16.44
C ALA A 202 -4.87 -6.88 15.16
N PHE A 203 -4.18 -6.84 14.01
CA PHE A 203 -4.75 -7.21 12.71
C PHE A 203 -3.66 -7.73 11.76
N ALA A 204 -4.06 -8.53 10.78
CA ALA A 204 -3.18 -8.99 9.71
C ALA A 204 -3.19 -8.02 8.51
N PRO A 205 -2.13 -7.97 7.69
CA PRO A 205 -0.84 -8.64 7.90
C PRO A 205 -0.02 -7.96 9.01
N ALA A 206 0.84 -8.72 9.71
CA ALA A 206 1.72 -8.17 10.76
C ALA A 206 2.73 -7.17 10.16
N HIS A 207 3.36 -7.56 9.05
CA HIS A 207 4.38 -6.76 8.38
C HIS A 207 4.19 -6.71 6.88
N ILE A 208 4.85 -5.74 6.25
CA ILE A 208 5.10 -5.74 4.81
C ILE A 208 5.79 -7.05 4.41
N GLY A 209 5.34 -7.68 3.32
CA GLY A 209 5.76 -9.00 2.87
C GLY A 209 5.05 -10.17 3.55
N CYS A 210 4.29 -9.95 4.63
CA CYS A 210 3.54 -11.02 5.27
C CYS A 210 2.23 -11.29 4.55
N ARG A 211 1.93 -12.57 4.37
CA ARG A 211 0.68 -13.03 3.74
C ARG A 211 -0.35 -13.52 4.73
N CYS A 212 -0.12 -13.42 6.04
CA CYS A 212 -1.03 -13.93 7.06
C CYS A 212 -2.44 -13.31 7.00
N LEU A 213 -3.39 -14.00 7.63
CA LEU A 213 -4.79 -13.59 7.70
C LEU A 213 -5.30 -13.67 9.14
N LEU A 214 -6.36 -12.92 9.39
CA LEU A 214 -7.19 -13.06 10.57
C LEU A 214 -8.47 -13.80 10.17
N LEU A 215 -8.89 -14.79 10.98
CA LEU A 215 -10.14 -15.52 10.82
C LEU A 215 -10.94 -15.47 12.11
N ARG A 216 -12.26 -15.69 12.05
CA ARG A 216 -13.07 -15.93 13.26
C ARG A 216 -12.71 -17.29 13.84
N ALA A 217 -12.63 -17.41 15.16
CA ALA A 217 -12.40 -18.71 15.77
C ALA A 217 -13.60 -19.62 15.51
N GLY A 218 -13.34 -20.85 15.04
CA GLY A 218 -14.38 -21.85 14.77
C GLY A 218 -15.11 -21.71 13.42
N SER A 219 -14.61 -20.85 12.51
CA SER A 219 -15.04 -20.78 11.11
C SER A 219 -14.48 -21.92 10.26
#